data_AF-A0A4Y2BV66-F1
#
_entry.id   AF-A0A4Y2BV66-F1
#
_cell.length_a   1.000
_cell.length_b   1.000
_cell.length_c   1.000
_cell.angle_alpha   90.00
_cell.angle_beta   90.00
_cell.angle_gamma   90.00
#
_symmetry.space_group_name_H-M   'P 1'
#
loop_
_entity.id
_entity.type
_entity.pdbx_description
1 polymer ?
#
loop_
_entity_poly.entity_id
_entity_poly.type
_entity_poly.pdbx_seq_one_letter_code
_entity_poly.pdbx_strand_id
1 'polypeptide(L)'
;MCVYPPPMLRDLSEDDIKSLINSDTTPIREIQKFPCHTQAVQRCNKLVTEASNKVCGHEARDGYIRATLKSRSVMSNFSKKSDFNPKNDSLKRCPTPKRIDAILLQQYSF
;
A
#
# COMPACT_ATOMS: atom_id res chain seq x y z
N MET A 1 -3.52 3.37 -24.76
CA MET A 1 -3.13 2.56 -23.58
C MET A 1 -2.34 1.37 -24.10
N CYS A 2 -1.02 1.37 -23.93
CA CYS A 2 -0.18 0.24 -24.33
C CYS A 2 -0.35 -0.85 -23.26
N VAL A 3 -0.98 -1.97 -23.62
CA VAL A 3 -1.16 -3.09 -22.70
C VAL A 3 0.11 -3.92 -22.74
N TYR A 4 0.99 -3.70 -21.75
CA TYR A 4 2.18 -4.52 -21.58
C TYR A 4 1.81 -5.80 -20.81
N PRO A 5 2.35 -6.97 -21.21
CA PRO A 5 2.15 -8.19 -20.45
C PRO A 5 2.64 -7.99 -19.00
N PRO A 6 1.89 -8.47 -18.00
CA PRO A 6 2.29 -8.42 -16.60
C PRO A 6 3.72 -8.99 -16.44
N PRO A 7 4.55 -8.44 -15.55
CA PRO A 7 5.93 -8.91 -15.34
C PRO A 7 6.06 -10.42 -15.17
N MET A 8 5.07 -11.07 -14.57
CA MET A 8 5.03 -12.52 -14.36
C MET A 8 4.78 -13.35 -15.62
N LEU A 9 4.22 -12.74 -16.67
CA LEU A 9 3.88 -13.40 -17.93
C LEU A 9 4.83 -12.99 -19.07
N ARG A 10 5.87 -12.20 -18.79
CA ARG A 10 6.79 -11.69 -19.83
C ARG A 10 7.57 -12.79 -20.54
N ASP A 11 7.90 -13.85 -19.81
CA ASP A 11 8.75 -14.94 -20.29
C ASP A 11 7.93 -16.15 -20.78
N LEU A 12 6.60 -16.07 -20.73
CA LEU A 12 5.70 -17.15 -21.14
C LEU A 12 5.13 -16.87 -22.52
N SER A 13 5.10 -17.90 -23.39
CA SER A 13 4.41 -17.81 -24.66
C SER A 13 2.90 -17.92 -24.48
N GLU A 14 2.13 -17.49 -25.48
CA GLU A 14 0.66 -17.64 -25.46
C GLU A 14 0.23 -19.11 -25.35
N ASP A 15 1.01 -20.03 -25.94
CA ASP A 15 0.71 -21.46 -25.92
C ASP A 15 1.03 -22.06 -24.54
N ASP A 16 2.07 -21.59 -23.86
CA ASP A 16 2.35 -21.94 -22.46
C ASP A 16 1.22 -21.46 -21.55
N ILE A 17 0.72 -20.23 -21.76
CA ILE A 17 -0.40 -19.67 -20.99
C ILE A 17 -1.68 -20.48 -21.23
N LYS A 18 -2.00 -20.82 -22.48
CA LYS A 18 -3.16 -21.66 -22.81
C LYS A 18 -3.04 -23.05 -22.22
N SER A 19 -1.85 -23.65 -22.29
CA SER A 19 -1.58 -24.96 -21.69
C SER A 19 -1.76 -24.91 -20.18
N LEU A 20 -1.32 -23.85 -19.52
CA LEU A 20 -1.44 -23.64 -18.07
C LEU A 20 -2.90 -23.49 -17.61
N ILE A 21 -3.74 -22.83 -18.42
CA ILE A 21 -5.16 -22.64 -18.14
C ILE A 21 -5.94 -23.95 -18.38
N ASN A 22 -5.58 -24.70 -19.42
CA ASN A 22 -6.28 -25.92 -19.83
C ASN A 22 -5.79 -27.18 -19.11
N SER A 23 -4.60 -27.14 -18.50
CA SER A 23 -4.17 -28.20 -17.59
C SER A 23 -4.96 -28.07 -16.29
N ASP A 24 -5.82 -29.05 -15.98
CA ASP A 24 -6.55 -29.16 -14.71
C ASP A 24 -5.64 -29.24 -13.46
N THR A 25 -4.31 -29.21 -13.64
CA THR A 25 -3.27 -29.41 -12.64
C THR A 25 -3.01 -28.18 -11.76
N THR A 26 -4.01 -27.59 -11.12
CA THR A 26 -3.83 -26.52 -10.09
C THR A 26 -2.73 -25.46 -10.34
N PRO A 27 -2.34 -25.03 -11.57
CA PRO A 27 -1.10 -24.26 -11.71
C PRO A 27 -1.29 -22.84 -11.21
N ILE A 28 -2.55 -22.39 -11.12
CA ILE A 28 -2.96 -21.14 -10.48
C ILE A 28 -2.47 -21.07 -9.03
N ARG A 29 -2.31 -22.20 -8.33
CA ARG A 29 -1.71 -22.24 -6.98
C ARG A 29 -0.19 -22.07 -7.00
N GLU A 30 0.48 -22.46 -8.08
CA GLU A 30 1.94 -22.44 -8.22
C GLU A 30 2.46 -21.18 -8.93
N ILE A 31 1.64 -20.48 -9.73
CA ILE A 31 1.98 -19.22 -10.43
C ILE A 31 2.55 -18.16 -9.49
N GLN A 32 2.27 -18.28 -8.18
CA GLN A 32 3.12 -17.92 -7.04
C GLN A 32 2.16 -17.72 -5.88
N LYS A 33 2.32 -18.48 -4.78
CA LYS A 33 1.55 -18.25 -3.54
C LYS A 33 1.98 -16.93 -2.92
N PHE A 34 1.59 -15.82 -3.54
CA PHE A 34 1.72 -14.52 -2.91
C PHE A 34 0.77 -14.47 -1.72
N PRO A 35 1.21 -13.91 -0.59
CA PRO A 35 0.37 -13.74 0.59
C PRO A 35 -0.70 -12.66 0.38
N CYS A 36 -1.65 -12.88 -0.54
CA CYS A 36 -2.66 -11.90 -0.98
C CYS A 36 -3.62 -11.49 0.15
N HIS A 37 -3.91 -12.40 1.08
CA HIS A 37 -4.89 -12.19 2.14
C HIS A 37 -4.27 -11.94 3.51
N THR A 38 -2.98 -11.57 3.55
CA THR A 38 -2.36 -11.17 4.81
C THR A 38 -2.81 -9.77 5.22
N GLN A 39 -2.86 -9.54 6.53
CA GLN A 39 -3.17 -8.22 7.09
C GLN A 39 -2.18 -7.15 6.60
N ALA A 40 -0.92 -7.50 6.38
CA ALA A 40 0.10 -6.60 5.85
C ALA A 40 -0.25 -6.13 4.43
N VAL A 41 -0.61 -7.04 3.52
CA VAL A 41 -1.02 -6.69 2.15
C VAL A 41 -2.28 -5.82 2.15
N GLN A 42 -3.28 -6.15 2.96
CA GLN A 42 -4.49 -5.33 3.08
C GLN A 42 -4.18 -3.90 3.58
N ARG A 43 -3.27 -3.76 4.56
CA ARG A 43 -2.83 -2.45 5.08
C ARG A 43 -2.05 -1.64 4.04
N CYS A 44 -1.20 -2.28 3.24
CA CYS A 44 -0.49 -1.62 2.13
C CYS A 44 -1.47 -1.12 1.07
N ASN A 45 -2.38 -1.97 0.60
CA ASN A 45 -3.38 -1.57 -0.41
C ASN A 45 -4.22 -0.40 0.08
N LYS A 46 -4.66 -0.43 1.34
CA LYS A 46 -5.39 0.69 1.95
C LYS A 46 -4.59 1.99 1.90
N LEU A 47 -3.31 1.95 2.25
CA LEU A 47 -2.46 3.14 2.25
C LEU A 47 -2.25 3.71 0.84
N VAL A 48 -2.07 2.86 -0.16
CA VAL A 48 -1.92 3.28 -1.57
C VAL A 48 -3.21 3.93 -2.09
N THR A 49 -4.36 3.37 -1.74
CA THR A 49 -5.66 3.95 -2.09
C THR A 49 -5.90 5.29 -1.40
N GLU A 50 -5.59 5.38 -0.10
CA GLU A 50 -5.67 6.65 0.64
C GLU A 50 -4.77 7.73 0.04
N ALA A 51 -3.52 7.38 -0.32
CA ALA A 51 -2.59 8.29 -0.96
C ALA A 51 -3.12 8.79 -2.31
N SER A 52 -3.61 7.88 -3.14
CA SER A 52 -4.15 8.21 -4.48
C SER A 52 -5.41 9.06 -4.42
N ASN A 53 -6.24 8.90 -3.38
CA ASN A 53 -7.41 9.73 -3.14
C ASN A 53 -7.05 11.13 -2.61
N LYS A 54 -5.89 11.28 -1.97
CA LYS A 54 -5.51 12.52 -1.28
C LYS A 54 -4.65 13.44 -2.14
N VAL A 55 -3.77 12.90 -2.97
CA VAL A 55 -2.80 13.67 -3.76
C VAL A 55 -2.66 13.12 -5.18
N CYS A 56 -2.42 14.01 -6.14
CA CYS A 56 -2.13 13.67 -7.52
C CYS A 56 -0.62 13.72 -7.79
N GLY A 57 -0.14 12.95 -8.77
CA GLY A 57 1.29 12.85 -9.11
C GLY A 57 2.02 11.73 -8.37
N HIS A 58 3.13 11.26 -8.96
CA HIS A 58 3.92 10.16 -8.41
C HIS A 58 4.65 10.57 -7.11
N GLU A 59 5.44 11.65 -7.20
CA GLU A 59 6.24 12.18 -6.08
C GLU A 59 5.39 12.50 -4.85
N ALA A 60 4.24 13.16 -5.04
CA ALA A 60 3.36 13.52 -3.94
C ALA A 60 2.77 12.28 -3.24
N ARG A 61 2.34 11.27 -4.01
CA ARG A 61 1.81 10.01 -3.44
C ARG A 61 2.87 9.27 -2.66
N ASP A 62 4.08 9.19 -3.19
CA ASP A 62 5.22 8.55 -2.56
C ASP A 62 5.64 9.29 -1.27
N GLY A 63 5.67 10.62 -1.30
CA GLY A 63 5.84 11.47 -0.12
C GLY A 63 4.79 11.20 0.96
N TYR A 64 3.51 11.11 0.58
CA TYR A 64 2.42 10.80 1.51
C TYR A 64 2.57 9.42 2.15
N ILE A 65 2.91 8.40 1.36
CA ILE A 65 3.13 7.03 1.83
C ILE A 65 4.30 7.00 2.82
N ARG A 66 5.46 7.57 2.46
CA ARG A 66 6.64 7.61 3.33
C ARG A 66 6.38 8.35 4.63
N ALA A 67 5.73 9.51 4.58
CA ALA A 67 5.40 10.29 5.77
C ALA A 67 4.46 9.49 6.70
N THR A 68 3.46 8.81 6.14
CA THR A 68 2.52 7.98 6.89
C THR A 68 3.21 6.77 7.52
N LEU A 69 4.09 6.09 6.79
CA LEU A 69 4.87 4.96 7.31
C LEU A 69 5.81 5.41 8.43
N LYS A 70 6.50 6.55 8.25
CA LYS A 70 7.35 7.14 9.29
C LYS A 70 6.55 7.45 10.55
N SER A 71 5.39 8.11 10.40
CA SER A 71 4.48 8.39 11.52
C SER A 71 4.06 7.12 12.25
N ARG A 72 3.69 6.07 11.51
CA ARG A 72 3.32 4.76 12.10
C ARG A 72 4.47 4.06 12.81
N SER A 73 5.70 4.19 12.30
CA SER A 73 6.88 3.55 12.90
C SER A 73 7.25 4.12 14.26
N VAL A 74 6.91 5.40 14.52
CA VAL A 74 7.14 5.99 15.84
C VAL A 74 6.09 5.50 16.85
N MET A 75 4.91 5.08 16.41
CA MET A 75 3.88 4.56 17.30
C MET A 75 4.34 3.26 17.97
N SER A 76 4.02 3.12 19.25
CA SER A 76 4.34 1.91 20.00
C SER A 76 3.59 0.70 19.43
N ASN A 77 4.29 -0.43 19.34
CA ASN A 77 3.70 -1.69 18.90
C ASN A 77 2.96 -2.33 20.07
N PHE A 78 1.67 -2.57 19.90
CA PHE A 78 0.82 -3.23 20.90
C PHE A 78 0.40 -4.60 20.41
N SER A 79 0.61 -5.63 21.23
CA SER A 79 0.18 -7.00 20.91
C SER A 79 -1.27 -7.23 21.30
N LYS A 80 -1.71 -6.58 22.38
CA LYS A 80 -3.08 -6.65 22.90
C LYS A 80 -3.64 -5.25 23.11
N LYS A 81 -4.97 -5.13 23.04
CA LYS A 81 -5.67 -3.86 23.28
C LYS A 81 -5.43 -3.33 24.71
N SER A 82 -5.22 -4.21 25.68
CA SER A 82 -4.90 -3.86 27.08
C SER A 82 -3.57 -3.12 27.23
N ASP A 83 -2.65 -3.33 26.29
CA ASP A 83 -1.32 -2.74 26.33
C ASP A 83 -1.36 -1.26 25.90
N PHE A 84 -2.45 -0.85 25.24
CA PHE A 84 -2.67 0.53 24.82
C PHE A 84 -3.09 1.40 26.01
N ASN A 85 -2.16 2.20 26.51
CA ASN A 85 -2.45 3.22 27.52
C ASN A 85 -2.43 4.63 26.90
N PRO A 86 -3.60 5.24 26.62
CA PRO A 86 -3.68 6.56 25.98
C PRO A 86 -3.11 7.70 26.83
N LYS A 87 -2.86 7.49 28.12
CA LYS A 87 -2.29 8.49 29.04
C LYS A 87 -0.76 8.54 29.01
N ASN A 88 -0.10 7.46 28.59
CA ASN A 88 1.37 7.35 28.53
C ASN A 88 1.91 7.38 27.08
N ASP A 89 1.04 7.43 26.09
CA ASP A 89 1.44 7.53 24.69
C ASP A 89 1.79 9.00 24.38
N SER A 90 2.97 9.41 24.83
CA SER A 90 3.56 10.75 24.60
C SER A 90 3.89 11.02 23.13
N LEU A 91 3.58 10.06 22.26
CA LEU A 91 3.66 10.18 20.81
C LEU A 91 2.62 11.18 20.34
N LYS A 92 3.13 12.37 19.98
CA LYS A 92 2.37 13.40 19.27
C LYS A 92 1.66 12.74 18.10
N ARG A 93 0.36 12.47 18.27
CA ARG A 93 -0.52 12.05 17.19
C ARG A 93 -0.35 13.13 16.12
N CYS A 94 0.33 12.83 15.01
CA CYS A 94 0.48 13.80 13.93
C CYS A 94 -0.94 14.30 13.61
N PRO A 95 -1.17 15.62 13.61
CA PRO A 95 -2.51 16.14 13.38
C PRO A 95 -3.02 15.51 12.10
N THR A 96 -4.12 14.76 12.17
CA THR A 96 -4.85 14.45 10.96
C THR A 96 -5.17 15.78 10.32
N PRO A 97 -5.00 15.97 9.00
CA PRO A 97 -5.34 17.23 8.36
C PRO A 97 -6.86 17.39 8.40
N LYS A 98 -7.37 17.87 9.53
CA LYS A 98 -8.73 18.33 9.69
C LYS A 98 -8.78 19.67 8.99
N ARG A 99 -9.09 19.68 7.69
CA ARG A 99 -9.76 20.75 6.94
C ARG A 99 -9.16 22.18 6.97
N ILE A 100 -7.99 22.39 7.55
CA ILE A 100 -7.16 23.60 7.58
C ILE A 100 -5.74 23.01 7.51
N ASP A 101 -4.98 23.08 6.43
CA ASP A 101 -4.55 24.30 5.78
C ASP A 101 -4.40 24.10 4.27
N ALA A 102 -5.29 24.73 3.51
CA ALA A 102 -5.07 25.08 2.10
C ALA A 102 -3.84 25.99 1.91
N ILE A 103 -3.19 26.41 3.00
CA ILE A 103 -2.04 27.32 3.03
C ILE A 103 -0.71 26.56 2.82
N LEU A 104 -0.59 25.30 3.27
CA LEU A 104 0.64 24.51 3.07
C LEU A 104 0.80 23.93 1.66
N LEU A 105 -0.27 23.91 0.85
CA LEU A 105 -0.21 23.50 -0.55
C LEU A 105 0.39 24.57 -1.48
N GLN A 106 0.55 25.81 -1.00
CA GLN A 106 1.17 26.90 -1.77
C GLN A 106 2.66 27.10 -1.44
N GLN A 107 3.17 26.47 -0.36
CA GLN A 107 4.58 26.53 0.03
C GLN A 107 5.43 25.34 -0.44
N TYR A 108 4.79 24.27 -0.92
CA TYR A 108 5.46 23.10 -1.51
C TYR A 108 5.16 22.95 -3.01
N SER A 109 4.95 24.07 -3.71
CA SER A 109 4.94 24.11 -5.18
C SER A 109 6.37 24.36 -5.68
N PHE A 110 6.86 23.52 -6.60
CA PHE A 110 7.83 23.97 -7.61
C PHE A 110 7.08 24.76 -8.68
#